data_AF-A0AAN7L0Z2-F1
#
_entry.id   AF-A0AAN7L0Z2-F1
#
_cell.length_a   1.000
_cell.length_b   1.000
_cell.length_c   1.000
_cell.angle_alpha   90.00
_cell.angle_beta   90.00
_cell.angle_gamma   90.00
#
_symmetry.space_group_name_H-M   'P 1'
#
loop_
_entity.id
_entity.type
_entity.pdbx_description
1 polymer ?
#
loop_
_entity_poly.entity_id
_entity_poly.type
_entity_poly.pdbx_seq_one_letter_code
_entity_poly.pdbx_strand_id
1 'polypeptide(L)'
;MNIVVLNFEEDVAIYTVKVTTDTRAANRVVTCRPVRNIASQLDLITWWEERVGRTLKRVHIPDEEIVKMAEALPFPDNIPVAIIHSIFIKGDQMSFDLMEDDL
;
A
#
# COMPACT_ATOMS: atom_id res chain seq x y z
N MET A 1 -2.05 -6.14 -12.81
CA MET A 1 -1.26 -6.34 -11.57
C MET A 1 -1.37 -5.07 -10.78
N ASN A 2 -1.88 -5.10 -9.55
CA ASN A 2 -2.00 -3.88 -8.75
C ASN A 2 -0.64 -3.49 -8.20
N ILE A 3 -0.42 -2.18 -8.14
CA ILE A 3 0.78 -1.54 -7.60
C ILE A 3 0.43 -0.91 -6.26
N VAL A 4 1.40 -0.90 -5.36
CA VAL A 4 1.28 -0.33 -4.01
C VAL A 4 2.40 0.68 -3.80
N VAL A 5 2.20 1.60 -2.86
CA VAL A 5 3.24 2.52 -2.41
C VAL A 5 3.69 2.13 -1.00
N LEU A 6 4.99 1.91 -0.82
CA LEU A 6 5.57 1.54 0.46
C LEU A 6 6.57 2.58 0.92
N ASN A 7 6.20 3.37 1.92
CA ASN A 7 7.04 4.42 2.47
C ASN A 7 7.63 3.97 3.82
N PHE A 8 8.90 4.26 4.02
CA PHE A 8 9.54 4.04 5.31
C PHE A 8 8.94 4.99 6.36
N GLU A 9 8.73 4.49 7.57
CA GLU A 9 7.99 5.18 8.62
C GLU A 9 8.65 6.51 9.03
N GLU A 10 9.99 6.58 9.00
CA GLU A 10 10.73 7.81 9.28
C GLU A 10 10.45 8.89 8.22
N ASP A 11 10.37 8.52 6.94
CA ASP A 11 10.03 9.45 5.87
C ASP A 11 8.59 9.96 6.06
N VAL A 12 7.65 9.07 6.38
CA VAL A 12 6.25 9.47 6.65
C VAL A 12 6.19 10.49 7.79
N ALA A 13 6.95 10.27 8.87
CA ALA A 13 7.00 11.20 9.99
C ALA A 13 7.60 12.57 9.58
N ILE A 14 8.73 12.56 8.87
CA ILE A 14 9.39 13.79 8.39
C ILE A 14 8.44 14.60 7.50
N TYR A 15 7.78 13.96 6.54
CA TYR A 15 6.88 14.65 5.61
C TYR A 15 5.60 15.14 6.31
N THR A 16 5.08 14.38 7.28
CA THR A 16 3.95 14.81 8.09
C THR A 16 4.26 16.11 8.85
N VAL A 17 5.44 16.21 9.48
CA VAL A 17 5.86 17.44 10.16
C VAL A 17 6.02 18.60 9.18
N LYS A 18 6.64 18.38 8.02
CA LYS A 18 6.80 19.43 6.99
C LYS A 18 5.45 20.00 6.53
N VAL A 19 4.47 19.12 6.29
CA VAL A 19 3.12 19.47 5.86
C VAL A 19 2.42 20.42 6.83
N THR A 20 2.69 20.34 8.14
CA THR A 20 2.06 21.24 9.14
C THR A 20 2.38 22.72 8.95
N THR A 21 3.50 23.04 8.30
CA THR A 21 3.97 24.42 8.08
C THR A 21 3.81 24.88 6.63
N ASP A 22 3.43 24.00 5.72
CA ASP A 22 3.28 24.31 4.31
C ASP A 22 1.88 24.85 4.02
N THR A 23 1.78 26.13 3.67
CA THR A 23 0.50 26.77 3.35
C THR A 23 -0.23 26.10 2.18
N ARG A 24 0.48 25.40 1.30
CA ARG A 24 -0.11 24.68 0.18
C ARG A 24 -0.96 23.50 0.67
N ALA A 25 -0.58 22.86 1.76
CA ALA A 25 -1.26 21.70 2.33
C ALA A 25 -2.42 22.06 3.27
N ALA A 26 -2.61 23.35 3.57
CA ALA A 26 -3.69 23.80 4.46
C ALA A 26 -5.07 23.43 3.89
N ASN A 27 -5.88 22.74 4.69
CA ASN A 27 -7.22 22.25 4.31
C ASN A 27 -7.23 21.36 3.05
N ARG A 28 -6.15 20.60 2.80
CA ARG A 28 -6.05 19.64 1.70
C ARG A 28 -5.74 18.24 2.20
N VAL A 29 -6.02 17.25 1.36
CA VAL A 29 -5.50 15.89 1.51
C VAL A 29 -4.11 15.88 0.89
N VAL A 30 -3.11 15.35 1.62
CA VAL A 30 -1.75 15.18 1.10
C VAL A 30 -1.48 13.71 0.85
N THR A 31 -1.00 13.38 -0.35
CA THR A 31 -0.75 11.99 -0.74
C THR A 31 0.75 11.67 -0.86
N CYS A 32 1.25 10.74 -0.06
CA CYS A 32 2.65 10.31 -0.11
C CYS A 32 2.89 9.23 -1.17
N ARG A 33 3.07 9.62 -2.44
CA ARG A 33 3.33 8.72 -3.58
C ARG A 33 4.68 8.96 -4.29
N PRO A 34 5.83 8.77 -3.62
CA PRO A 34 7.11 8.87 -4.30
C PRO A 34 7.26 7.77 -5.36
N VAL A 35 7.55 8.16 -6.61
CA VAL A 35 7.59 7.27 -7.79
C VAL A 35 8.49 6.05 -7.59
N ARG A 36 9.58 6.19 -6.83
CA ARG A 36 10.55 5.10 -6.57
C ARG A 36 10.06 4.04 -5.58
N ASN A 37 9.00 4.33 -4.83
CA ASN A 37 8.44 3.43 -3.83
C ASN A 37 7.19 2.70 -4.34
N ILE A 38 6.84 2.92 -5.61
CA ILE A 38 5.74 2.25 -6.28
C ILE A 38 6.25 0.90 -6.78
N ALA A 39 5.60 -0.19 -6.35
CA ALA A 39 5.98 -1.54 -6.70
C ALA A 39 4.76 -2.47 -6.72
N SER A 40 4.82 -3.57 -7.48
CA SER A 40 3.87 -4.67 -7.31
C SER A 40 4.32 -5.64 -6.21
N GLN A 41 3.41 -6.48 -5.71
CA GLN A 41 3.77 -7.53 -4.76
C GLN A 41 4.84 -8.49 -5.33
N LEU A 42 4.81 -8.76 -6.64
CA LEU A 42 5.80 -9.62 -7.28
C LEU A 42 7.18 -8.98 -7.37
N ASP A 43 7.26 -7.67 -7.60
CA ASP A 43 8.52 -6.93 -7.60
C ASP A 43 9.17 -7.02 -6.21
N LEU A 44 8.38 -6.78 -5.16
CA LEU A 44 8.83 -6.87 -3.76
C LEU A 44 9.35 -8.26 -3.40
N ILE A 45 8.61 -9.31 -3.79
CA ILE A 45 9.04 -10.70 -3.57
C ILE A 45 10.37 -10.96 -4.31
N THR A 46 10.47 -10.51 -5.56
CA THR A 46 11.67 -10.72 -6.38
C THR A 46 12.89 -10.03 -5.78
N TRP A 47 12.77 -8.74 -5.40
CA TRP A 47 13.84 -8.01 -4.73
C TRP A 47 14.25 -8.65 -3.39
N TRP A 48 13.28 -9.21 -2.66
CA TRP A 48 13.56 -9.91 -1.41
C TRP A 48 14.32 -11.23 -1.64
N GLU A 49 13.91 -12.02 -2.63
CA GLU A 49 14.59 -13.26 -3.03
C GLU A 49 16.04 -12.99 -3.48
N GLU A 50 16.24 -11.95 -4.29
CA GLU A 50 17.58 -11.49 -4.73
C GLU A 50 18.45 -11.08 -3.54
N ARG A 51 17.89 -10.33 -2.59
CA ARG A 51 18.63 -9.84 -1.41
C ARG A 51 19.02 -10.96 -0.45
N VAL A 52 18.16 -11.95 -0.27
CA VAL A 52 18.39 -13.07 0.66
C VAL A 52 19.11 -14.25 -0.02
N GLY A 53 19.17 -14.26 -1.36
CA GLY A 53 19.78 -15.34 -2.14
C GLY A 53 19.01 -16.65 -2.09
N ARG A 54 17.68 -16.60 -1.86
CA ARG A 54 16.81 -17.78 -1.77
C ARG A 54 15.49 -17.55 -2.48
N THR A 55 14.98 -18.59 -3.13
CA THR A 55 13.64 -18.58 -3.73
C THR A 55 12.58 -18.94 -2.68
N LEU A 56 11.46 -18.22 -2.68
CA LEU A 56 10.30 -18.48 -1.84
C LEU A 56 9.29 -19.36 -2.59
N LYS A 57 8.64 -20.28 -1.88
CA LYS A 57 7.46 -20.97 -2.40
C LYS A 57 6.31 -19.97 -2.45
N ARG A 58 5.86 -19.62 -3.66
CA ARG A 58 4.76 -18.69 -3.89
C ARG A 58 3.43 -19.45 -3.86
N VAL A 59 2.48 -18.96 -3.07
CA VAL A 59 1.09 -19.45 -3.03
C VAL A 59 0.20 -18.28 -3.41
N HIS A 60 -0.57 -18.45 -4.47
CA HIS A 60 -1.56 -17.47 -4.89
C HIS A 60 -2.88 -17.74 -4.18
N ILE A 61 -3.50 -16.69 -3.63
CA ILE A 61 -4.82 -16.76 -3.00
C ILE A 61 -5.79 -15.94 -3.87
N PRO A 62 -6.86 -16.53 -4.41
CA PRO A 62 -7.87 -15.82 -5.21
C PRO A 62 -8.60 -14.73 -4.42
N ASP A 63 -9.13 -13.72 -5.12
CA ASP A 63 -9.92 -12.63 -4.54
C ASP A 63 -11.08 -13.17 -3.68
N GLU A 64 -11.85 -14.11 -4.22
CA GLU A 64 -13.03 -14.66 -3.55
C GLU A 64 -12.68 -15.39 -2.25
N GLU A 65 -11.48 -15.96 -2.14
CA GLU A 65 -11.03 -16.61 -0.90
C GLU A 65 -10.69 -15.58 0.18
N ILE A 66 -10.06 -14.47 -0.19
CA ILE A 66 -9.74 -13.39 0.75
C ILE A 66 -11.03 -12.72 1.26
N VAL A 67 -12.01 -12.49 0.38
CA VAL A 67 -13.33 -11.96 0.78
C VAL A 67 -14.02 -12.90 1.77
N LYS A 68 -14.07 -14.21 1.48
CA LYS A 68 -14.64 -15.21 2.41
C LYS A 68 -13.92 -15.23 3.75
N MET A 69 -12.59 -15.10 3.76
CA MET A 69 -11.81 -15.00 5.01
C MET A 69 -12.22 -13.77 5.82
N ALA A 70 -12.35 -12.60 5.18
CA ALA A 70 -12.79 -11.38 5.85
C ALA A 70 -14.22 -11.49 6.41
N GLU A 71 -15.12 -12.20 5.74
CA GLU A 71 -16.49 -12.43 6.22
C GLU A 71 -16.56 -13.45 7.37
N ALA A 72 -15.67 -14.45 7.39
CA ALA A 72 -15.69 -15.53 8.37
C ALA A 72 -14.95 -15.22 9.67
N LEU A 73 -13.93 -14.35 9.64
CA LEU A 73 -13.15 -14.01 10.82
C LEU A 73 -13.94 -13.12 11.80
N PRO A 74 -13.78 -13.32 13.12
CA PRO A 74 -14.40 -12.46 14.11
C PRO A 74 -13.74 -11.07 14.13
N PHE A 75 -14.42 -10.07 14.68
CA PHE A 75 -13.78 -8.79 14.97
C PHE A 75 -12.76 -8.94 16.12
N PRO A 76 -11.55 -8.35 16.02
CA PRO A 76 -11.07 -7.47 14.95
C PRO A 76 -10.27 -8.17 13.83
N ASP A 77 -10.16 -9.50 13.83
CA ASP A 77 -9.30 -10.27 12.92
C ASP A 77 -9.73 -10.21 11.45
N ASN A 78 -10.99 -9.86 11.17
CA ASN A 78 -11.46 -9.60 9.81
C ASN A 78 -10.89 -8.31 9.19
N ILE A 79 -10.49 -7.33 10.01
CA ILE A 79 -10.04 -6.02 9.53
C ILE A 79 -8.73 -6.10 8.73
N PRO A 80 -7.65 -6.76 9.22
CA PRO A 80 -6.41 -6.88 8.46
C PRO A 80 -6.62 -7.51 7.07
N VAL A 81 -7.47 -8.55 6.98
CA VAL A 81 -7.75 -9.23 5.71
C VAL A 81 -8.48 -8.30 4.73
N ALA A 82 -9.47 -7.54 5.22
CA ALA A 82 -10.17 -6.54 4.40
C ALA A 82 -9.24 -5.43 3.90
N ILE A 83 -8.31 -4.95 4.75
CA ILE A 83 -7.31 -3.95 4.37
C ILE A 83 -6.35 -4.50 3.32
N ILE A 84 -5.84 -5.73 3.50
CA ILE A 84 -4.95 -6.39 2.52
C ILE A 84 -5.65 -6.53 1.17
N HIS A 85 -6.93 -6.91 1.15
CA HIS A 85 -7.72 -6.99 -0.07
C HIS A 85 -7.84 -5.62 -0.77
N SER A 86 -8.18 -4.55 -0.04
CA SER A 86 -8.24 -3.19 -0.59
C SER A 86 -6.90 -2.77 -1.22
N ILE A 87 -5.79 -2.99 -0.51
CA ILE A 87 -4.45 -2.57 -0.96
C ILE A 87 -3.96 -3.41 -2.15
N PHE A 88 -3.94 -4.73 -2.04
CA PHE A 88 -3.25 -5.60 -3.01
C PHE A 88 -4.16 -6.15 -4.12
N ILE A 89 -5.47 -6.19 -3.92
CA ILE A 89 -6.43 -6.80 -4.87
C ILE A 89 -7.30 -5.74 -5.57
N LYS A 90 -7.83 -4.76 -4.84
CA LYS A 90 -8.53 -3.63 -5.47
C LYS A 90 -7.59 -2.52 -5.93
N GLY A 91 -6.43 -2.41 -5.29
CA GLY A 91 -5.40 -1.43 -5.67
C GLY A 91 -5.74 -0.01 -5.23
N ASP A 92 -6.51 0.14 -4.14
CA ASP A 92 -7.12 1.42 -3.75
C ASP A 92 -6.08 2.50 -3.39
N GLN A 93 -4.84 2.12 -3.10
CA GLN A 93 -3.73 3.05 -2.91
C GLN A 93 -3.33 3.81 -4.18
N MET A 94 -3.64 3.29 -5.37
CA MET A 94 -3.14 3.77 -6.67
C MET A 94 -4.22 3.79 -7.76
N SER A 95 -5.48 3.47 -7.43
CA SER A 95 -6.61 3.41 -8.38
C SER A 95 -7.19 4.76 -8.78
N PHE A 96 -6.55 5.85 -8.36
CA PHE A 96 -6.95 7.23 -8.65
C PHE A 96 -5.76 8.08 -9.10
N ASP A 97 -6.02 8.97 -10.05
CA ASP A 97 -5.06 9.96 -10.53
C ASP A 97 -4.89 11.09 -9.51
N LEU A 98 -3.68 11.65 -9.44
CA LEU A 98 -3.43 12.89 -8.72
C LEU A 98 -3.61 14.05 -9.69
N MET A 99 -4.48 14.99 -9.34
CA MET A 99 -4.72 16.21 -10.09
C MET A 99 -3.72 17.29 -9.65
N GLU A 100 -3.62 18.38 -10.42
CA GLU A 100 -2.68 19.48 -10.14
C GLU A 100 -2.95 20.19 -8.80
N ASP A 101 -4.18 20.05 -8.29
CA ASP A 101 -4.62 20.52 -6.98
C ASP A 101 -4.46 19.52 -5.83
N ASP A 102 -4.15 18.25 -6.14
CA ASP A 102 -3.78 17.23 -5.16
C ASP A 102 -2.28 17.37 -4.83
N LEU A 103 -1.98 17.86 -3.63
CA LEU A 103 -0.61 18.05 -3.13
C LEU A 103 -0.02 16.80 -2.46
#